data_AF-A0A5S6Q2G0-F1
#
_entry.id   AF-A0A5S6Q2G0-F1
#
_cell.length_a   1.000
_cell.length_b   1.000
_cell.length_c   1.000
_cell.angle_alpha   90.00
_cell.angle_beta   90.00
_cell.angle_gamma   90.00
#
_symmetry.space_group_name_H-M   'P 1'
#
loop_
_entity.id
_entity.type
_entity.pdbx_description
1 polymer ?
#
loop_
_entity_poly.entity_id
_entity_poly.type
_entity_poly.pdbx_seq_one_letter_code
_entity_poly.pdbx_strand_id
1 'polypeptide(L)'
;MDRIRGRGFLKRLDAYEPAGNVEEIIQKVFSKCCDSPENGDWKSVSLGDRQFKLRFIDETERALGKRVLSSELHQLKTVRDVVEFFKVPVEVITKYSRMARSNCLPKNLHILEDAVRFHPLTDTEHDGVSAFPKSSTYVSSLRYRRFLKGYRAKTEWHHYEDKHFDYTATPDDAPWLKSKAERMDNIKIDKLCYF
;
A
#
# COMPACT_ATOMS: atom_id res chain seq x y z
N MET A 1 -6.52 2.48 -15.60
CA MET A 1 -5.67 2.39 -14.40
C MET A 1 -6.49 2.69 -13.16
N ASP A 2 -6.81 1.68 -12.37
CA ASP A 2 -7.88 1.75 -11.37
C ASP A 2 -7.37 2.36 -10.04
N ARG A 3 -7.19 3.69 -10.03
CA ARG A 3 -6.63 4.47 -8.91
C ARG A 3 -7.48 4.40 -7.63
N ILE A 4 -8.66 3.79 -7.65
CA ILE A 4 -9.53 3.61 -6.47
C ILE A 4 -9.20 2.29 -5.74
N ARG A 5 -8.55 1.32 -6.41
CA ARG A 5 -8.33 -0.03 -5.87
C ARG A 5 -7.34 -0.09 -4.69
N GLY A 6 -6.27 0.69 -4.74
CA GLY A 6 -5.24 0.75 -3.68
C GLY A 6 -5.56 1.69 -2.51
N ARG A 7 -6.83 2.01 -2.22
CA ARG A 7 -7.17 2.82 -1.03
C ARG A 7 -7.11 1.92 0.19
N GLY A 8 -5.94 1.85 0.84
CA GLY A 8 -5.71 1.20 2.14
C GLY A 8 -6.04 2.09 3.34
N PHE A 9 -5.73 1.64 4.55
CA PHE A 9 -5.83 2.43 5.78
C PHE A 9 -4.74 3.52 5.85
N LEU A 10 -3.55 3.21 5.34
CA LEU A 10 -2.42 4.13 5.31
C LEU A 10 -2.56 5.18 4.20
N LYS A 11 -1.85 6.31 4.37
CA LYS A 11 -1.66 7.29 3.29
C LYS A 11 -1.10 6.55 2.07
N ARG A 12 -1.58 6.92 0.87
CA ARG A 12 -1.05 6.38 -0.38
C ARG A 12 0.34 6.96 -0.60
N LEU A 13 1.33 6.24 -0.11
CA LEU A 13 2.74 6.45 -0.39
C LEU A 13 3.23 5.20 -1.09
N ASP A 14 4.18 5.39 -2.00
CA ASP A 14 4.88 4.28 -2.62
C ASP A 14 6.01 3.83 -1.68
N ALA A 15 6.24 2.52 -1.62
CA ALA A 15 7.35 2.00 -0.85
C ALA A 15 8.66 2.52 -1.46
N TYR A 16 9.56 2.99 -0.60
CA TYR A 16 10.81 3.60 -1.05
C TYR A 16 11.96 3.10 -0.22
N GLU A 17 12.95 2.53 -0.90
CA GLU A 17 14.24 2.17 -0.34
C GLU A 17 15.30 3.12 -0.92
N PRO A 18 16.04 3.85 -0.08
CA PRO A 18 17.06 4.79 -0.54
C PRO A 18 18.21 4.02 -1.20
N ALA A 19 18.58 4.43 -2.41
CA ALA A 19 19.80 3.92 -3.03
C ALA A 19 21.04 4.40 -2.25
N GLY A 20 22.11 3.60 -2.21
CA GLY A 20 23.38 4.02 -1.59
C GLY A 20 23.95 5.31 -2.21
N ASN A 21 23.66 5.54 -3.49
CA ASN A 21 24.20 6.65 -4.29
C ASN A 21 23.24 7.85 -4.41
N VAL A 22 22.28 8.01 -3.47
CA VAL A 22 21.30 9.13 -3.49
C VAL A 22 22.00 10.49 -3.60
N GLU A 23 23.11 10.70 -2.89
CA GLU A 23 23.83 11.99 -2.95
C GLU A 23 24.39 12.29 -4.35
N GLU A 24 24.99 11.30 -5.00
CA GLU A 24 25.57 11.45 -6.34
C GLU A 24 24.50 11.72 -7.39
N ILE A 25 23.34 11.06 -7.27
CA ILE A 25 22.19 11.26 -8.16
C ILE A 25 21.68 12.70 -8.01
N ILE A 26 21.51 13.16 -6.78
CA ILE A 26 21.04 14.53 -6.51
C ILE A 26 22.07 15.56 -6.98
N GLN A 27 23.37 15.32 -6.81
CA GLN A 27 24.42 16.19 -7.32
C GLN A 27 24.37 16.31 -8.85
N LYS A 28 24.14 15.19 -9.56
CA LYS A 28 23.95 15.19 -11.03
C LYS A 28 22.70 15.93 -11.47
N VAL A 29 21.61 15.85 -10.71
CA VAL A 29 20.39 16.63 -10.97
C VAL A 29 20.64 18.11 -10.71
N PHE A 30 21.34 18.44 -9.63
CA PHE A 30 21.67 19.82 -9.27
C PHE A 30 22.51 20.49 -10.37
N SER A 31 23.55 19.82 -10.89
CA SER A 31 24.36 20.35 -11.99
C SER A 31 23.60 20.54 -13.30
N LYS A 32 22.49 19.82 -13.52
CA LYS A 32 21.64 19.99 -14.70
C LYS A 32 20.68 21.17 -14.56
N CYS A 33 20.22 21.46 -13.35
CA CYS A 33 19.25 22.51 -13.09
C CYS A 33 19.90 23.87 -12.78
N CYS A 34 21.17 23.87 -12.38
CA CYS A 34 21.89 25.07 -11.99
C CYS A 34 22.76 25.58 -13.16
N ASP A 35 22.41 26.73 -13.72
CA ASP A 35 23.14 27.35 -14.83
C ASP A 35 24.47 28.01 -14.40
N SER A 36 24.64 28.27 -13.10
CA SER A 36 25.84 28.89 -12.51
C SER A 36 26.22 28.18 -11.21
N PRO A 37 27.26 27.31 -11.20
CA PRO A 37 27.72 26.73 -9.95
C PRO A 37 28.37 27.83 -9.10
N GLU A 38 27.73 28.21 -8.01
CA GLU A 38 28.43 28.94 -6.96
C GLU A 38 29.57 28.04 -6.46
N ASN A 39 30.80 28.55 -6.38
CA ASN A 39 32.02 27.82 -5.99
C ASN A 39 32.03 27.33 -4.52
N GLY A 40 30.87 27.18 -3.89
CA GLY A 40 30.69 26.72 -2.52
C GLY A 40 30.10 25.30 -2.44
N ASP A 41 29.82 24.87 -1.19
CA ASP A 41 29.16 23.60 -0.92
C ASP A 41 27.77 23.57 -1.57
N TRP A 42 27.59 22.77 -2.62
CA TRP A 42 26.31 22.61 -3.34
C TRP A 42 25.14 22.21 -2.42
N LYS A 43 25.44 21.59 -1.27
CA LYS A 43 24.44 21.18 -0.27
C LYS A 43 23.84 22.36 0.50
N SER A 44 24.58 23.46 0.70
CA SER A 44 24.10 24.63 1.44
C SER A 44 23.30 25.62 0.59
N VAL A 45 23.16 25.36 -0.71
CA VAL A 45 22.41 26.23 -1.63
C VAL A 45 20.95 26.31 -1.18
N SER A 46 20.47 27.54 -1.05
CA SER A 46 19.10 27.84 -0.63
C SER A 46 18.12 27.72 -1.80
N LEU A 47 17.03 26.98 -1.59
CA LEU A 47 15.92 26.79 -2.53
C LEU A 47 14.89 27.93 -2.40
N GLY A 48 15.37 29.17 -2.38
CA GLY A 48 14.52 30.37 -2.25
C GLY A 48 13.73 30.69 -3.52
N ASP A 49 14.32 30.46 -4.69
CA ASP A 49 13.60 30.63 -5.95
C ASP A 49 12.61 29.49 -6.17
N ARG A 50 11.33 29.86 -6.31
CA ARG A 50 10.22 28.93 -6.48
C ARG A 50 10.29 28.15 -7.79
N GLN A 51 10.74 28.78 -8.88
CA GLN A 51 10.83 28.11 -10.18
C GLN A 51 11.96 27.08 -10.18
N PHE A 52 13.14 27.47 -9.70
CA PHE A 52 14.25 26.56 -9.49
C PHE A 52 13.87 25.40 -8.58
N LYS A 53 13.26 25.68 -7.40
CA LYS A 53 12.84 24.66 -6.45
C LYS A 53 11.89 23.63 -7.07
N LEU A 54 10.88 24.07 -7.82
CA LEU A 54 9.93 23.17 -8.48
C LEU A 54 10.61 22.28 -9.53
N ARG A 55 11.44 22.86 -10.40
CA ARG A 55 12.16 22.11 -11.44
C ARG A 55 13.13 21.09 -10.83
N PHE A 56 13.88 21.52 -9.82
CA PHE A 56 14.83 20.66 -9.12
C PHE A 56 14.12 19.48 -8.44
N ILE A 57 13.03 19.74 -7.71
CA ILE A 57 12.27 18.67 -7.05
C ILE A 57 11.68 17.71 -8.08
N ASP A 58 11.04 18.18 -9.16
CA ASP A 58 10.46 17.30 -10.19
C ASP A 58 11.52 16.37 -10.82
N GLU A 59 12.70 16.90 -11.16
CA GLU A 59 13.80 16.07 -11.69
C GLU A 59 14.35 15.09 -10.65
N THR A 60 14.44 15.47 -9.37
CA THR A 60 14.84 14.52 -8.31
C THR A 60 13.78 13.43 -8.06
N GLU A 61 12.49 13.77 -8.11
CA GLU A 61 11.39 12.79 -7.98
C GLU A 61 11.43 11.78 -9.12
N ARG A 62 11.69 12.23 -10.36
CA ARG A 62 11.83 11.36 -11.53
C ARG A 62 13.05 10.45 -11.42
N ALA A 63 14.16 10.95 -10.90
CA ALA A 63 15.41 10.20 -10.77
C ALA A 63 15.35 9.14 -9.67
N LEU A 64 14.70 9.44 -8.54
CA LEU A 64 14.66 8.58 -7.36
C LEU A 64 13.35 7.81 -7.18
N GLY A 65 12.29 8.19 -7.88
CA GLY A 65 10.99 7.51 -7.84
C GLY A 65 10.16 7.76 -6.57
N LYS A 66 10.59 8.66 -5.68
CA LYS A 66 9.84 9.07 -4.46
C LYS A 66 9.27 10.47 -4.66
N ARG A 67 7.97 10.62 -4.43
CA ARG A 67 7.27 11.91 -4.52
C ARG A 67 7.32 12.68 -3.20
N VAL A 68 7.51 13.99 -3.29
CA VAL A 68 7.46 14.91 -2.17
C VAL A 68 6.01 15.33 -1.92
N LEU A 69 5.57 15.23 -0.67
CA LEU A 69 4.24 15.64 -0.27
C LEU A 69 4.14 17.15 -0.11
N SER A 70 2.97 17.71 -0.39
CA SER A 70 2.72 19.15 -0.17
C SER A 70 2.94 19.59 1.27
N SER A 71 2.76 18.69 2.25
CA SER A 71 3.07 18.96 3.66
C SER A 71 4.56 19.14 3.93
N GLU A 72 5.44 18.46 3.20
CA GLU A 72 6.90 18.50 3.44
C GLU A 72 7.59 19.59 2.63
N LEU A 73 6.95 20.12 1.57
CA LEU A 73 7.55 21.12 0.69
C LEU A 73 8.06 22.38 1.42
N HIS A 74 7.41 22.80 2.50
CA HIS A 74 7.83 23.99 3.26
C HIS A 74 9.07 23.75 4.12
N GLN A 75 9.37 22.49 4.46
CA GLN A 75 10.55 22.10 5.24
C GLN A 75 11.80 22.05 4.36
N LEU A 76 11.65 21.79 3.06
CA LEU A 76 12.75 21.76 2.10
C LEU A 76 13.22 23.18 1.76
N LYS A 77 14.16 23.72 2.55
CA LYS A 77 14.71 25.07 2.34
C LYS A 77 16.06 25.04 1.63
N THR A 78 16.83 23.98 1.83
CA THR A 78 18.17 23.80 1.27
C THR A 78 18.27 22.50 0.48
N VAL A 79 19.29 22.38 -0.37
CA VAL A 79 19.57 21.13 -1.09
C VAL A 79 19.89 19.99 -0.11
N ARG A 80 20.54 20.30 1.02
CA ARG A 80 20.77 19.34 2.10
C ARG A 80 19.47 18.73 2.63
N ASP A 81 18.44 19.54 2.86
CA ASP A 81 17.15 19.04 3.35
C ASP A 81 16.52 18.05 2.36
N VAL A 82 16.70 18.29 1.05
CA VAL A 82 16.25 17.38 -0.01
C VAL A 82 17.01 16.06 0.06
N VAL A 83 18.34 16.10 0.20
CA VAL A 83 19.17 14.90 0.36
C VAL A 83 18.74 14.09 1.60
N GLU A 84 18.54 14.76 2.73
CA GLU A 84 18.10 14.10 3.98
C GLU A 84 16.70 13.48 3.81
N PHE A 85 15.77 14.16 3.15
CA PHE A 85 14.44 13.62 2.85
C PHE A 85 14.49 12.34 2.00
N PHE A 86 15.33 12.31 0.96
CA PHE A 86 15.48 11.13 0.10
C PHE A 86 16.34 10.03 0.71
N LYS A 87 17.08 10.28 1.79
CA LYS A 87 17.74 9.20 2.54
C LYS A 87 16.79 8.43 3.45
N VAL A 88 15.64 9.00 3.79
CA VAL A 88 14.67 8.33 4.69
C VAL A 88 13.84 7.30 3.91
N PRO A 89 13.87 6.01 4.31
CA PRO A 89 13.04 4.97 3.71
C PRO A 89 11.56 5.18 4.03
N VAL A 90 10.69 4.69 3.16
CA VAL A 90 9.24 4.72 3.36
C VAL A 90 8.69 3.32 3.27
N GLU A 91 8.13 2.83 4.37
CA GLU A 91 7.47 1.54 4.43
C GLU A 91 5.94 1.72 4.37
N VAL A 92 5.28 0.92 3.52
CA VAL A 92 3.82 0.92 3.34
C VAL A 92 3.16 -0.20 4.17
N ILE A 93 3.95 -0.94 4.96
CA ILE A 93 3.48 -2.05 5.78
C ILE A 93 2.97 -1.51 7.12
N THR A 94 1.82 -2.00 7.58
CA THR A 94 1.30 -1.63 8.91
C THR A 94 2.17 -2.21 10.01
N LYS A 95 2.18 -1.58 11.20
CA LYS A 95 2.90 -2.13 12.36
C LYS A 95 2.45 -3.56 12.71
N TYR A 96 1.15 -3.84 12.53
CA TYR A 96 0.58 -5.18 12.75
C TYR A 96 1.15 -6.21 11.78
N SER A 97 1.08 -5.94 10.47
CA SER A 97 1.66 -6.83 9.44
C SER A 97 3.16 -7.02 9.63
N ARG A 98 3.90 -5.95 9.98
CA ARG A 98 5.34 -6.06 10.26
C ARG A 98 5.62 -6.98 11.45
N MET A 99 4.85 -6.85 12.52
CA MET A 99 4.96 -7.71 13.70
C MET A 99 4.59 -9.15 13.35
N ALA A 100 3.47 -9.40 12.67
CA ALA A 100 3.03 -10.73 12.27
C ALA A 100 4.04 -11.48 11.41
N ARG A 101 4.75 -10.78 10.51
CA ARG A 101 5.80 -11.32 9.63
C ARG A 101 7.19 -11.38 10.27
N SER A 102 7.36 -10.89 11.49
CA SER A 102 8.69 -10.82 12.11
C SER A 102 9.13 -12.19 12.63
N ASN A 103 10.43 -12.50 12.47
CA ASN A 103 11.00 -13.77 12.97
C ASN A 103 11.29 -13.76 14.48
N CYS A 104 11.02 -12.63 15.15
CA CYS A 104 11.38 -12.40 16.55
C CYS A 104 10.22 -12.67 17.52
N LEU A 105 9.19 -13.40 17.10
CA LEU A 105 8.05 -13.70 17.97
C LEU A 105 8.43 -14.76 19.02
N PRO A 106 7.98 -14.60 20.28
CA PRO A 106 8.15 -15.64 21.27
C PRO A 106 7.33 -16.88 20.89
N LYS A 107 7.80 -18.07 21.26
CA LYS A 107 7.21 -19.36 20.85
C LYS A 107 5.74 -19.55 21.22
N ASN A 108 5.25 -18.81 22.21
CA ASN A 108 3.88 -18.85 22.70
C ASN A 108 2.96 -17.80 22.05
N LEU A 109 3.46 -17.00 21.10
CA LEU A 109 2.68 -15.99 20.42
C LEU A 109 2.57 -16.31 18.92
N HIS A 110 1.34 -16.50 18.47
CA HIS A 110 1.02 -16.63 17.05
C HIS A 110 0.10 -15.47 16.64
N ILE A 111 0.51 -14.72 15.63
CA ILE A 111 -0.26 -13.59 15.10
C ILE A 111 -0.77 -13.96 13.71
N LEU A 112 -2.08 -13.86 13.52
CA LEU A 112 -2.73 -14.12 12.24
C LEU A 112 -2.77 -12.83 11.43
N GLU A 113 -1.93 -12.72 10.41
CA GLU A 113 -1.92 -11.52 9.57
C GLU A 113 -3.25 -11.34 8.83
N ASP A 114 -3.73 -12.42 8.22
CA ASP A 114 -4.98 -12.43 7.48
C ASP A 114 -6.17 -12.60 8.43
N ALA A 115 -7.21 -11.81 8.17
CA ALA A 115 -8.46 -11.95 8.91
C ALA A 115 -9.13 -13.26 8.51
N VAL A 116 -9.09 -14.25 9.40
CA VAL A 116 -9.84 -15.49 9.26
C VAL A 116 -11.29 -15.23 9.65
N ARG A 117 -12.22 -15.58 8.76
CA ARG A 117 -13.66 -15.59 9.04
C ARG A 117 -14.20 -16.98 8.77
N PHE A 118 -15.09 -17.42 9.66
CA PHE A 118 -15.78 -18.67 9.48
C PHE A 118 -16.57 -18.67 8.16
N HIS A 119 -16.40 -19.74 7.39
CA HIS A 119 -17.15 -20.00 6.17
C HIS A 119 -17.41 -21.52 6.09
N PRO A 120 -18.67 -21.96 6.00
CA PRO A 120 -19.02 -23.37 6.16
C PRO A 120 -18.35 -24.30 5.14
N LEU A 121 -18.08 -23.83 3.92
CA LEU A 121 -17.42 -24.64 2.88
C LEU A 121 -15.89 -24.67 2.95
N THR A 122 -15.26 -23.71 3.65
CA THR A 122 -13.80 -23.54 3.65
C THR A 122 -13.19 -23.94 5.00
N ASP A 123 -14.01 -24.04 6.03
CA ASP A 123 -13.57 -24.37 7.37
C ASP A 123 -13.13 -25.83 7.47
N THR A 124 -11.86 -26.04 7.82
CA THR A 124 -11.26 -27.37 8.00
C THR A 124 -11.17 -27.78 9.47
N GLU A 125 -11.35 -26.86 10.42
CA GLU A 125 -11.12 -27.14 11.85
C GLU A 125 -12.37 -27.72 12.53
N HIS A 126 -13.56 -27.32 12.06
CA HIS A 126 -14.83 -27.73 12.67
C HIS A 126 -15.83 -28.31 11.65
N ASP A 127 -15.35 -28.81 10.51
CA ASP A 127 -16.17 -29.42 9.46
C ASP A 127 -17.35 -28.53 9.01
N GLY A 128 -17.17 -27.21 9.04
CA GLY A 128 -18.21 -26.25 8.66
C GLY A 128 -19.32 -26.08 9.70
N VAL A 129 -19.14 -26.57 10.93
CA VAL A 129 -20.08 -26.40 12.04
C VAL A 129 -19.69 -25.17 12.87
N SER A 130 -20.60 -24.19 12.93
CA SER A 130 -20.41 -22.98 13.75
C SER A 130 -21.09 -23.10 15.12
N ALA A 131 -20.43 -22.58 16.16
CA ALA A 131 -21.02 -22.43 17.49
C ALA A 131 -22.22 -21.45 17.53
N PHE A 132 -22.41 -20.65 16.48
CA PHE A 132 -23.49 -19.67 16.35
C PHE A 132 -24.43 -20.06 15.19
N PRO A 133 -25.27 -21.10 15.35
CA PRO A 133 -26.25 -21.46 14.35
C PRO A 133 -27.19 -20.28 14.09
N LYS A 134 -27.67 -20.13 12.85
CA LYS A 134 -28.55 -19.03 12.41
C LYS A 134 -27.92 -17.63 12.38
N SER A 135 -26.66 -17.48 12.80
CA SER A 135 -25.94 -16.21 12.69
C SER A 135 -25.25 -16.09 11.33
N SER A 136 -25.49 -15.01 10.62
CA SER A 136 -24.87 -14.74 9.32
C SER A 136 -23.64 -13.84 9.46
N THR A 137 -22.60 -14.10 8.67
CA THR A 137 -21.38 -13.28 8.67
C THR A 137 -21.42 -12.32 7.49
N TYR A 138 -21.86 -11.09 7.74
CA TYR A 138 -21.88 -10.04 6.72
C TYR A 138 -20.61 -9.19 6.75
N VAL A 139 -20.03 -8.97 5.57
CA VAL A 139 -18.90 -8.06 5.40
C VAL A 139 -19.42 -6.71 4.90
N SER A 140 -19.64 -5.78 5.84
CA SER A 140 -20.28 -4.48 5.56
C SER A 140 -19.43 -3.57 4.66
N SER A 141 -18.12 -3.53 4.86
CA SER A 141 -17.29 -2.61 4.11
C SER A 141 -17.02 -3.12 2.69
N LEU A 142 -17.14 -2.23 1.70
CA LEU A 142 -16.80 -2.52 0.31
C LEU A 142 -15.34 -3.00 0.13
N ARG A 143 -14.42 -2.50 0.97
CA ARG A 143 -13.00 -2.91 0.98
C ARG A 143 -12.87 -4.37 1.43
N TYR A 144 -13.30 -4.69 2.65
CA TYR A 144 -13.19 -6.03 3.23
C TYR A 144 -13.95 -7.07 2.42
N ARG A 145 -15.07 -6.70 1.78
CA ARG A 145 -15.84 -7.62 0.94
C ARG A 145 -14.99 -8.18 -0.20
N ARG A 146 -13.92 -7.50 -0.63
CA ARG A 146 -13.01 -7.94 -1.70
C ARG A 146 -12.11 -9.13 -1.36
N PHE A 147 -11.84 -9.37 -0.09
CA PHE A 147 -10.91 -10.41 0.34
C PHE A 147 -11.52 -11.33 1.40
N LEU A 148 -12.54 -10.86 2.12
CA LEU A 148 -13.30 -11.66 3.07
C LEU A 148 -14.62 -12.08 2.46
N LYS A 149 -14.86 -13.39 2.42
CA LYS A 149 -16.14 -13.97 2.05
C LYS A 149 -17.10 -13.82 3.23
N GLY A 150 -18.26 -13.23 2.98
CA GLY A 150 -19.39 -13.34 3.88
C GLY A 150 -20.16 -14.63 3.62
N TYR A 151 -20.95 -15.08 4.58
CA TYR A 151 -21.91 -16.16 4.37
C TYR A 151 -23.23 -15.82 5.04
N ARG A 152 -24.34 -16.27 4.42
CA ARG A 152 -25.68 -16.12 4.98
C ARG A 152 -26.12 -17.45 5.58
N ALA A 153 -26.32 -17.49 6.90
CA ALA A 153 -26.77 -18.66 7.61
C ALA A 153 -28.28 -18.90 7.47
N LYS A 154 -28.68 -20.15 7.65
CA LYS A 154 -30.07 -20.58 7.76
C LYS A 154 -30.69 -20.13 9.06
N THR A 155 -31.59 -19.14 8.99
CA THR A 155 -32.31 -18.60 10.16
C THR A 155 -33.52 -19.45 10.55
N GLU A 156 -34.32 -19.81 9.56
CA GLU A 156 -35.55 -20.58 9.71
C GLU A 156 -35.41 -21.96 9.05
N TRP A 157 -36.12 -22.95 9.59
CA TRP A 157 -36.05 -24.33 9.13
C TRP A 157 -36.61 -24.51 7.70
N HIS A 158 -37.58 -23.67 7.31
CA HIS A 158 -38.26 -23.69 6.02
C HIS A 158 -37.49 -23.07 4.86
N HIS A 159 -36.43 -22.32 5.13
CA HIS A 159 -35.63 -21.81 4.05
C HIS A 159 -34.91 -22.98 3.36
N TYR A 160 -35.14 -23.10 2.05
CA TYR A 160 -34.52 -24.09 1.19
C TYR A 160 -33.11 -23.65 0.78
N GLU A 161 -32.17 -24.59 0.80
CA GLU A 161 -30.74 -24.42 0.41
C GLU A 161 -30.62 -23.74 -0.94
N ASP A 162 -31.39 -24.16 -1.94
CA ASP A 162 -31.25 -23.67 -3.32
C ASP A 162 -31.87 -22.29 -3.58
N LYS A 163 -32.71 -21.76 -2.67
CA LYS A 163 -33.50 -20.53 -2.92
C LYS A 163 -33.14 -19.37 -2.00
N HIS A 164 -32.68 -19.66 -0.79
CA HIS A 164 -32.47 -18.66 0.26
C HIS A 164 -31.03 -18.62 0.76
N PHE A 165 -30.24 -19.64 0.41
CA PHE A 165 -28.85 -19.77 0.78
C PHE A 165 -28.00 -19.78 -0.46
N ASP A 166 -26.89 -19.08 -0.40
CA ASP A 166 -25.87 -19.24 -1.41
C ASP A 166 -24.53 -19.27 -0.70
N TYR A 167 -24.09 -20.49 -0.41
CA TYR A 167 -22.77 -20.76 0.14
C TYR A 167 -21.67 -20.54 -0.91
N THR A 168 -22.06 -20.39 -2.18
CA THR A 168 -21.21 -20.23 -3.35
C THR A 168 -21.26 -18.84 -3.98
N ALA A 169 -22.15 -17.95 -3.50
CA ALA A 169 -22.30 -16.58 -3.98
C ALA A 169 -21.00 -15.81 -3.80
N THR A 170 -20.11 -15.91 -4.77
CA THR A 170 -19.26 -14.80 -5.13
C THR A 170 -20.21 -13.69 -5.54
N PRO A 171 -20.21 -12.51 -4.89
CA PRO A 171 -20.83 -11.34 -5.49
C PRO A 171 -20.41 -11.28 -6.96
N ASP A 172 -21.32 -11.10 -7.91
CA ASP A 172 -20.93 -11.02 -9.34
C ASP A 172 -19.86 -9.94 -9.59
N ASP A 173 -19.78 -8.96 -8.68
CA ASP A 173 -18.81 -7.85 -8.64
C ASP A 173 -17.59 -8.09 -7.73
N ALA A 174 -17.36 -9.33 -7.30
CA ALA A 174 -16.28 -9.74 -6.40
C ALA A 174 -14.91 -9.72 -7.09
N PRO A 175 -13.97 -8.84 -6.69
CA PRO A 175 -12.70 -8.70 -7.40
C PRO A 175 -11.67 -9.82 -7.14
N TRP A 176 -12.00 -10.89 -6.40
CA TRP A 176 -11.09 -11.99 -6.01
C TRP A 176 -11.13 -13.24 -6.90
N LEU A 177 -11.58 -13.14 -8.16
CA LEU A 177 -11.12 -14.12 -9.14
C LEU A 177 -9.59 -14.16 -9.06
N LYS A 178 -9.03 -15.34 -8.76
CA LYS A 178 -7.60 -15.60 -8.52
C LYS A 178 -6.69 -14.86 -9.51
N SER A 179 -7.12 -14.78 -10.77
CA SER A 179 -6.48 -14.06 -11.89
C SER A 179 -6.37 -12.53 -11.76
N LYS A 180 -7.17 -11.88 -10.90
CA LYS A 180 -7.12 -10.44 -10.60
C LYS A 180 -6.36 -10.13 -9.30
N ALA A 181 -6.35 -11.05 -8.34
CA ALA A 181 -5.55 -10.94 -7.11
C ALA A 181 -4.05 -11.18 -7.39
N GLU A 182 -3.72 -12.16 -8.25
CA GLU A 182 -2.34 -12.37 -8.73
C GLU A 182 -1.79 -11.15 -9.51
N ARG A 183 -2.67 -10.32 -10.08
CA ARG A 183 -2.34 -9.01 -10.68
C ARG A 183 -2.05 -7.91 -9.65
N MET A 184 -2.52 -8.06 -8.41
CA MET A 184 -2.30 -7.08 -7.33
C MET A 184 -0.89 -7.18 -6.76
N ASP A 185 -0.32 -8.39 -6.72
CA ASP A 185 1.06 -8.65 -6.29
C ASP A 185 2.06 -8.49 -7.44
N ASN A 186 1.65 -8.81 -8.68
CA ASN A 186 2.43 -8.60 -9.90
C ASN A 186 2.24 -7.21 -10.52
N ILE A 187 2.13 -6.16 -9.72
CA ILE A 187 2.46 -4.81 -10.24
C ILE A 187 3.99 -4.78 -10.36
N LYS A 188 4.51 -5.49 -11.37
CA LYS A 188 5.76 -5.11 -11.99
C LYS A 188 5.58 -3.67 -12.43
N ILE A 189 6.47 -2.83 -11.95
CA ILE A 189 6.68 -1.46 -12.42
C ILE A 189 7.09 -1.60 -13.88
N ASP A 190 6.14 -1.77 -14.77
CA ASP A 190 6.38 -1.71 -16.20
C ASP A 190 5.52 -0.60 -16.79
N LYS A 191 6.27 0.43 -17.22
CA LYS A 191 5.92 1.57 -18.06
C LYS A 191 5.26 2.75 -17.35
N LEU A 192 6.15 3.68 -16.98
CA LEU A 192 6.17 5.05 -17.54
C LEU A 192 4.96 5.35 -18.44
N CYS A 193 3.98 6.07 -17.90
CA CYS A 193 3.14 6.95 -18.69
C CYS A 193 3.14 8.32 -18.02
N TYR A 194 4.05 9.16 -18.50
CA TYR A 194 3.85 10.60 -18.50
C TYR A 194 2.54 10.91 -19.22
N PHE A 195 1.59 11.51 -18.51
CA PHE A 195 0.64 12.53 -19.01
C PHE A 195 0.14 13.33 -17.80
#